data_AF-A0A1B9FZX0-F1
#
_entry.id   AF-A0A1B9FZX0-F1
#
_cell.length_a   1.000
_cell.length_b   1.000
_cell.length_c   1.000
_cell.angle_alpha   90.00
_cell.angle_beta   90.00
_cell.angle_gamma   90.00
#
_symmetry.space_group_name_H-M   'P 1'
#
loop_
_entity.id
_entity.type
_entity.pdbx_description
1 polymer ?
#
loop_
_entity_poly.entity_id
_entity_poly.type
_entity_poly.pdbx_seq_one_letter_code
_entity_poly.pdbx_strand_id
1 'polypeptide(L)'
;MSSKIPESNPGKHTGSNLFHHQRTNITKILARELDFESLRQSIIRQDISQSTCRTIDLSALPQIWSHDGGSSWTNVITGEQVISQKRPGHDRGIILADEMDTGKSLTILAVIEATLVALQEWFKVPLLQGDTDEPSIRLPTGWDDSQIILSEALPEARATKRSKIARESAIPSSEDDPTKAGMHKCRATMIVCPKSIVDVWEITITAHWKGRRFSDTFAGPSPEIEPEDTILYTYNHFKNKEETDVKDLINPSIVLTSYEALLDSWKNSGPIHQLAYYRVILDEGHRAKNSGSQTFKAIRALQYRHLHIVSGTSVQNRLDELCSYLQLLDVPSNLPKFSYFKKICIEPALDDEQPDSRALRELGRIFTTRHRKIDSPELKLPRKYVHTFYLPENKHLPDTLVTHAYDMGPCKLRFVEKYVRLTAEDSMKIHWLRYFAQEDCRQYEKVVLL
;
A
#
# COMPACT_ATOMS: atom_id res chain seq x y z
N MET A 1 -20.23 21.41 -5.07
CA MET A 1 -19.54 21.33 -3.77
C MET A 1 -18.77 20.03 -3.81
N SER A 2 -17.43 20.03 -3.70
CA SER A 2 -16.67 18.77 -3.70
C SER A 2 -17.13 17.93 -2.52
N SER A 3 -17.75 16.77 -2.78
CA SER A 3 -18.12 15.81 -1.73
C SER A 3 -16.84 15.40 -0.98
N LYS A 4 -16.89 15.47 0.35
CA LYS A 4 -15.77 15.07 1.22
C LYS A 4 -15.71 13.54 1.21
N ILE A 5 -14.50 12.98 1.04
CA ILE A 5 -14.31 11.53 1.10
C ILE A 5 -14.71 11.01 2.49
N PRO A 6 -15.51 9.94 2.59
CA PRO A 6 -15.94 9.40 3.87
C PRO A 6 -14.77 8.83 4.67
N GLU A 7 -14.89 8.86 5.99
CA GLU A 7 -13.87 8.38 6.92
C GLU A 7 -14.18 6.96 7.39
N SER A 8 -13.17 6.10 7.39
CA SER A 8 -13.29 4.70 7.82
C SER A 8 -12.61 4.46 9.16
N ASN A 9 -13.24 3.65 10.03
CA ASN A 9 -12.66 3.16 11.26
C ASN A 9 -12.42 1.63 11.16
N PRO A 10 -11.18 1.14 11.27
CA PRO A 10 -10.85 -0.27 11.09
C PRO A 10 -11.44 -1.17 12.18
N GLY A 11 -11.55 -0.67 13.43
CA GLY A 11 -11.98 -1.46 14.58
C GLY A 11 -11.19 -1.16 15.85
N LYS A 12 -11.18 -2.12 16.80
CA LYS A 12 -10.60 -1.96 18.15
C LYS A 12 -9.20 -2.58 18.30
N HIS A 13 -8.75 -3.34 17.31
CA HIS A 13 -7.53 -4.14 17.38
C HIS A 13 -6.29 -3.33 17.01
N THR A 14 -6.40 -2.31 16.18
CA THR A 14 -5.35 -1.31 16.00
C THR A 14 -5.47 -0.32 17.16
N GLY A 15 -4.60 -0.46 18.16
CA GLY A 15 -4.79 0.13 19.50
C GLY A 15 -4.70 1.65 19.65
N SER A 16 -4.86 2.45 18.58
CA SER A 16 -4.63 3.89 18.56
C SER A 16 -5.72 4.68 17.84
N ASN A 17 -6.01 5.88 18.34
CA ASN A 17 -6.82 6.87 17.62
C ASN A 17 -6.12 7.28 16.32
N LEU A 18 -6.70 6.89 15.19
CA LEU A 18 -6.22 7.29 13.88
C LEU A 18 -6.61 8.75 13.59
N PHE A 19 -5.70 9.49 12.95
CA PHE A 19 -5.94 10.85 12.45
C PHE A 19 -6.87 10.85 11.23
N HIS A 20 -7.41 12.02 10.91
CA HIS A 20 -8.37 12.16 9.80
C HIS A 20 -7.81 11.68 8.45
N HIS A 21 -6.56 12.02 8.13
CA HIS A 21 -5.91 11.59 6.88
C HIS A 21 -5.73 10.06 6.81
N GLN A 22 -5.44 9.42 7.93
CA GLN A 22 -5.30 7.97 8.01
C GLN A 22 -6.64 7.27 7.75
N ARG A 23 -7.74 7.78 8.33
CA ARG A 23 -9.10 7.25 8.09
C ARG A 23 -9.55 7.41 6.64
N THR A 24 -9.20 8.54 6.03
CA THR A 24 -9.46 8.80 4.61
C THR A 24 -8.65 7.88 3.70
N ASN A 25 -7.38 7.63 4.05
CA ASN A 25 -6.54 6.66 3.34
C ASN A 25 -7.09 5.25 3.42
N ILE A 26 -7.61 4.82 4.58
CA ILE A 26 -8.24 3.50 4.74
C ILE A 26 -9.44 3.38 3.79
N THR A 27 -10.33 4.37 3.76
CA THR A 27 -11.46 4.41 2.82
C THR A 27 -11.00 4.24 1.37
N LYS A 28 -9.98 4.99 0.96
CA LYS A 28 -9.42 4.89 -0.40
C LYS A 28 -8.86 3.49 -0.68
N ILE A 29 -8.08 2.93 0.24
CA ILE A 29 -7.47 1.61 0.06
C ILE A 29 -8.56 0.54 -0.07
N LEU A 30 -9.54 0.50 0.84
CA LEU A 30 -10.64 -0.48 0.79
C LEU A 30 -11.48 -0.36 -0.48
N ALA A 31 -11.76 0.87 -0.94
CA ALA A 31 -12.44 1.10 -2.20
C ALA A 31 -11.63 0.64 -3.41
N ARG A 32 -10.29 0.70 -3.37
CA ARG A 32 -9.40 0.16 -4.42
C ARG A 32 -9.28 -1.36 -4.39
N GLU A 33 -9.39 -1.96 -3.21
CA GLU A 33 -9.50 -3.41 -3.07
C GLU A 33 -10.88 -3.95 -3.48
N LEU A 34 -11.85 -3.05 -3.72
CA LEU A 34 -13.25 -3.38 -4.03
C LEU A 34 -13.93 -4.21 -2.92
N ASP A 35 -13.47 -4.07 -1.69
CA ASP A 35 -14.03 -4.69 -0.51
C ASP A 35 -15.09 -3.77 0.11
N PHE A 36 -16.23 -3.64 -0.58
CA PHE A 36 -17.30 -2.72 -0.19
C PHE A 36 -17.98 -3.12 1.13
N GLU A 37 -18.02 -4.41 1.46
CA GLU A 37 -18.51 -4.87 2.76
C GLU A 37 -17.59 -4.40 3.89
N SER A 38 -16.27 -4.65 3.81
CA SER A 38 -15.34 -4.15 4.83
C SER A 38 -15.36 -2.62 4.91
N LEU A 39 -15.43 -1.93 3.76
CA LEU A 39 -15.58 -0.49 3.70
C LEU A 39 -16.85 0.00 4.43
N ARG A 40 -18.00 -0.62 4.15
CA ARG A 40 -19.28 -0.28 4.79
C ARG A 40 -19.20 -0.47 6.30
N GLN A 41 -18.70 -1.62 6.74
CA GLN A 41 -18.55 -1.91 8.16
C GLN A 41 -17.63 -0.89 8.84
N SER A 42 -16.54 -0.50 8.18
CA SER A 42 -15.63 0.53 8.68
C SER A 42 -16.25 1.93 8.73
N ILE A 43 -17.09 2.31 7.76
CA ILE A 43 -17.84 3.57 7.77
C ILE A 43 -18.89 3.56 8.89
N ILE A 44 -19.65 2.48 9.06
CA ILE A 44 -20.66 2.36 10.13
C ILE A 44 -20.01 2.43 11.52
N ARG A 45 -18.81 1.84 11.69
CA ARG A 45 -18.05 1.97 12.95
C ARG A 45 -17.61 3.40 13.24
N GLN A 46 -17.40 4.20 12.20
CA GLN A 46 -17.05 5.61 12.32
C GLN A 46 -18.28 6.49 12.59
N ASP A 47 -19.39 6.21 11.92
CA ASP A 47 -20.66 6.92 12.05
C ASP A 47 -21.84 5.93 12.03
N ILE A 48 -22.40 5.66 13.21
CA ILE A 48 -23.48 4.69 13.40
C ILE A 48 -24.74 5.10 12.61
N SER A 49 -24.93 6.39 12.33
CA SER A 49 -26.10 6.87 11.57
C SER A 49 -26.15 6.28 10.15
N GLN A 50 -25.00 5.88 9.60
CA GLN A 50 -24.89 5.26 8.28
C GLN A 50 -25.41 3.81 8.25
N SER A 51 -25.69 3.19 9.39
CA SER A 51 -26.17 1.80 9.47
C SER A 51 -27.54 1.59 8.78
N THR A 52 -28.39 2.61 8.80
CA THR A 52 -29.71 2.59 8.15
C THR A 52 -29.64 2.93 6.67
N CYS A 53 -28.52 3.46 6.20
CA CYS A 53 -28.34 3.84 4.80
C CYS A 53 -28.19 2.59 3.93
N ARG A 54 -28.95 2.56 2.84
CA ARG A 54 -28.89 1.50 1.80
C ARG A 54 -28.04 1.89 0.60
N THR A 55 -27.40 3.06 0.65
CA THR A 55 -26.51 3.56 -0.40
C THR A 55 -25.24 4.11 0.20
N ILE A 56 -24.09 3.82 -0.41
CA ILE A 56 -22.81 4.46 -0.04
C ILE A 56 -22.44 5.39 -1.19
N ASP A 57 -22.32 6.68 -0.88
CA ASP A 57 -21.83 7.66 -1.82
C ASP A 57 -20.29 7.63 -1.85
N LEU A 58 -19.76 7.12 -2.95
CA LEU A 58 -18.34 7.07 -3.28
C LEU A 58 -18.02 7.93 -4.50
N SER A 59 -18.92 8.85 -4.90
CA SER A 59 -18.71 9.78 -6.02
C SER A 59 -17.45 10.63 -5.86
N ALA A 60 -17.03 10.90 -4.62
CA ALA A 60 -15.79 11.59 -4.29
C ALA A 60 -14.53 10.80 -4.65
N LEU A 61 -14.63 9.48 -4.83
CA LEU A 61 -13.50 8.60 -5.13
C LEU A 61 -13.28 8.48 -6.63
N PRO A 62 -12.09 8.86 -7.13
CA PRO A 62 -11.80 8.80 -8.55
C PRO A 62 -11.69 7.35 -9.05
N GLN A 63 -12.23 7.10 -10.24
CA GLN A 63 -12.32 5.75 -10.82
C GLN A 63 -11.68 5.72 -12.21
N ILE A 64 -11.10 4.58 -12.55
CA ILE A 64 -10.51 4.36 -13.87
C ILE A 64 -11.58 4.14 -14.95
N TRP A 65 -12.70 3.52 -14.58
CA TRP A 65 -13.83 3.26 -15.48
C TRP A 65 -15.01 4.13 -15.08
N SER A 66 -15.51 4.92 -16.02
CA SER A 66 -16.77 5.66 -15.91
C SER A 66 -17.88 4.86 -16.57
N HIS A 67 -19.07 4.85 -15.95
CA HIS A 67 -20.26 4.22 -16.51
C HIS A 67 -21.13 5.28 -17.19
N ASP A 68 -21.45 5.08 -18.47
CA ASP A 68 -22.18 6.08 -19.27
C ASP A 68 -23.71 5.96 -19.16
N GLY A 69 -24.21 5.27 -18.12
CA GLY A 69 -25.65 5.05 -17.88
C GLY A 69 -26.30 3.97 -18.77
N GLY A 70 -25.53 3.32 -19.64
CA GLY A 70 -25.97 2.28 -20.57
C GLY A 70 -25.37 0.90 -20.29
N SER A 71 -24.77 0.28 -21.30
CA SER A 71 -23.99 -0.98 -21.17
C SER A 71 -22.54 -0.79 -21.60
N SER A 72 -22.04 0.44 -21.55
CA SER A 72 -20.70 0.83 -21.93
C SER A 72 -19.95 1.45 -20.75
N TRP A 73 -18.69 1.06 -20.64
CA TRP A 73 -17.73 1.61 -19.71
C TRP A 73 -16.66 2.35 -20.49
N THR A 74 -16.37 3.59 -20.10
CA THR A 74 -15.32 4.39 -20.71
C THR A 74 -14.14 4.50 -19.74
N ASN A 75 -12.93 4.18 -20.21
CA ASN A 75 -11.71 4.39 -19.44
C ASN A 75 -11.41 5.89 -19.38
N VAL A 76 -11.37 6.47 -18.17
CA VAL A 76 -11.19 7.92 -17.96
C VAL A 76 -9.82 8.41 -18.44
N ILE A 77 -8.82 7.54 -18.48
CA ILE A 77 -7.45 7.88 -18.87
C ILE A 77 -7.23 7.65 -20.37
N THR A 78 -7.61 6.47 -20.88
CA THR A 78 -7.32 6.08 -22.27
C THR A 78 -8.43 6.47 -23.26
N GLY A 79 -9.64 6.76 -22.77
CA GLY A 79 -10.84 6.99 -23.60
C GLY A 79 -11.39 5.71 -24.24
N GLU A 80 -10.83 4.54 -23.94
CA GLU A 80 -11.27 3.26 -24.48
C GLU A 80 -12.66 2.89 -23.95
N GLN A 81 -13.55 2.46 -24.86
CA GLN A 81 -14.90 2.04 -24.51
C GLN A 81 -15.03 0.53 -24.57
N VAL A 82 -15.58 -0.06 -23.52
CA VAL A 82 -15.86 -1.49 -23.41
C VAL A 82 -17.35 -1.68 -23.21
N ILE A 83 -17.98 -2.45 -24.09
CA ILE A 83 -19.40 -2.79 -23.99
C ILE A 83 -19.52 -4.05 -23.13
N SER A 84 -19.83 -3.89 -21.86
CA SER A 84 -20.05 -5.01 -20.95
C SER A 84 -21.08 -4.64 -19.88
N GLN A 85 -21.91 -5.62 -19.52
CA GLN A 85 -22.80 -5.50 -18.36
C GLN A 85 -22.04 -5.54 -17.03
N LYS A 86 -20.88 -6.18 -17.02
CA LYS A 86 -20.00 -6.23 -15.85
C LYS A 86 -18.97 -5.13 -15.94
N ARG A 87 -18.60 -4.57 -14.79
CA ARG A 87 -17.47 -3.65 -14.69
C ARG A 87 -16.21 -4.33 -15.25
N PRO A 88 -15.44 -3.66 -16.14
CA PRO A 88 -14.20 -4.21 -16.65
C PRO A 88 -13.20 -4.48 -15.53
N GLY A 89 -12.24 -5.38 -15.79
CA GLY A 89 -11.18 -5.72 -14.85
C GLY A 89 -10.56 -4.48 -14.22
N HIS A 90 -10.28 -4.56 -12.93
CA HIS A 90 -9.79 -3.45 -12.12
C HIS A 90 -8.36 -3.74 -11.67
N ASP A 91 -7.62 -2.68 -11.37
CA ASP A 91 -6.30 -2.81 -10.79
C ASP A 91 -6.35 -3.34 -9.36
N ARG A 92 -5.21 -3.83 -8.89
CA ARG A 92 -5.12 -4.58 -7.63
C ARG A 92 -4.59 -3.76 -6.46
N GLY A 93 -4.62 -2.42 -6.52
CA GLY A 93 -4.30 -1.62 -5.34
C GLY A 93 -4.03 -0.12 -5.55
N ILE A 94 -3.10 0.42 -4.77
CA ILE A 94 -2.90 1.88 -4.64
C ILE A 94 -1.49 2.21 -4.16
N ILE A 95 -1.05 3.44 -4.44
CA ILE A 95 0.20 4.02 -3.98
C ILE A 95 -0.08 5.01 -2.83
N LEU A 96 0.36 4.65 -1.63
CA LEU A 96 0.34 5.50 -0.43
C LEU A 96 1.64 6.31 -0.36
N ALA A 97 1.59 7.54 -0.85
CA ALA A 97 2.73 8.45 -1.01
C ALA A 97 2.77 9.58 0.03
N ASP A 98 2.19 9.36 1.21
CA ASP A 98 2.20 10.34 2.29
C ASP A 98 3.64 10.65 2.76
N GLU A 99 3.88 11.87 3.24
CA GLU A 99 5.19 12.26 3.77
C GLU A 99 5.65 11.34 4.92
N MET A 100 6.96 11.25 5.15
CA MET A 100 7.52 10.49 6.28
C MET A 100 6.90 10.95 7.60
N ASP A 101 6.75 10.07 8.58
CA ASP A 101 6.19 10.38 9.93
C ASP A 101 4.68 10.73 9.98
N THR A 102 3.92 10.50 8.90
CA THR A 102 2.44 10.64 8.93
C THR A 102 1.71 9.41 9.47
N GLY A 103 2.43 8.37 9.91
CA GLY A 103 1.85 7.14 10.43
C GLY A 103 1.36 6.17 9.36
N LYS A 104 2.10 6.03 8.24
CA LYS A 104 1.78 5.07 7.16
C LYS A 104 1.73 3.62 7.67
N SER A 105 2.66 3.21 8.51
CA SER A 105 2.68 1.86 9.10
C SER A 105 1.40 1.56 9.91
N LEU A 106 0.92 2.52 10.70
CA LEU A 106 -0.36 2.39 11.41
C LEU A 106 -1.56 2.32 10.46
N THR A 107 -1.52 3.08 9.36
CA THR A 107 -2.58 3.03 8.33
C THR A 107 -2.64 1.64 7.69
N ILE A 108 -1.50 1.02 7.45
CA ILE A 108 -1.40 -0.36 6.92
C ILE A 108 -1.97 -1.38 7.91
N LEU A 109 -1.57 -1.32 9.18
CA LEU A 109 -2.11 -2.21 10.20
C LEU A 109 -3.64 -2.06 10.32
N ALA A 110 -4.14 -0.83 10.26
CA ALA A 110 -5.57 -0.56 10.24
C ALA A 110 -6.29 -1.19 9.04
N VAL A 111 -5.71 -1.14 7.85
CA VAL A 111 -6.27 -1.82 6.67
C VAL A 111 -6.25 -3.34 6.83
N ILE A 112 -5.19 -3.91 7.39
CA ILE A 112 -5.12 -5.35 7.71
C ILE A 112 -6.25 -5.73 8.66
N GLU A 113 -6.50 -4.95 9.71
CA GLU A 113 -7.63 -5.16 10.62
C GLU A 113 -8.98 -5.08 9.90
N ALA A 114 -9.20 -4.04 9.09
CA ALA A 114 -10.48 -3.81 8.43
C ALA A 114 -10.90 -4.98 7.52
N THR A 115 -9.91 -5.70 6.97
CA THR A 115 -10.10 -6.76 5.95
C THR A 115 -9.93 -8.19 6.47
N LEU A 116 -9.79 -8.39 7.78
CA LEU A 116 -9.58 -9.73 8.37
C LEU A 116 -10.67 -10.73 7.96
N VAL A 117 -11.94 -10.30 7.92
CA VAL A 117 -13.07 -11.17 7.54
C VAL A 117 -13.00 -11.55 6.06
N ALA A 118 -12.71 -10.58 5.19
CA ALA A 118 -12.58 -10.81 3.74
C ALA A 118 -11.41 -11.76 3.43
N LEU A 119 -10.28 -11.58 4.13
CA LEU A 119 -9.13 -12.46 4.01
C LEU A 119 -9.47 -13.92 4.35
N GLN A 120 -10.20 -14.15 5.45
CA GLN A 120 -10.55 -15.50 5.91
C GLN A 120 -11.46 -16.23 4.93
N GLU A 121 -12.40 -15.51 4.34
CA GLU A 121 -13.27 -16.06 3.30
C GLU A 121 -12.51 -16.37 2.03
N TRP A 122 -11.65 -15.45 1.59
CA TRP A 122 -10.80 -15.66 0.42
C TRP A 122 -9.92 -16.91 0.57
N PHE A 123 -9.42 -17.17 1.78
CA PHE A 123 -8.63 -18.37 2.06
C PHE A 123 -9.45 -19.67 1.99
N LYS A 124 -10.73 -19.65 2.36
CA LYS A 124 -11.61 -20.84 2.32
C LYS A 124 -11.97 -21.27 0.91
N VAL A 125 -11.98 -20.34 -0.05
CA VAL A 125 -12.31 -20.67 -1.45
C VAL A 125 -11.09 -21.33 -2.11
N PRO A 126 -11.22 -22.50 -2.75
CA PRO A 126 -10.12 -23.11 -3.48
C PRO A 126 -9.67 -22.25 -4.67
N LEU A 127 -8.37 -22.27 -5.00
CA LEU A 127 -7.87 -21.69 -6.26
C LEU A 127 -8.43 -22.50 -7.44
N LEU A 128 -9.59 -22.13 -7.97
CA LEU A 128 -10.10 -22.72 -9.21
C LEU A 128 -9.26 -22.25 -10.39
N GLN A 129 -8.84 -23.18 -11.26
CA GLN A 129 -8.12 -22.84 -12.49
C GLN A 129 -9.01 -21.97 -13.39
N GLY A 130 -8.61 -20.70 -13.57
CA GLY A 130 -9.23 -19.79 -14.53
C GLY A 130 -10.20 -18.76 -13.96
N ASP A 131 -10.53 -18.79 -12.67
CA ASP A 131 -11.24 -17.69 -12.03
C ASP A 131 -10.25 -16.60 -11.60
N THR A 132 -9.92 -15.69 -12.51
CA THR A 132 -9.33 -14.39 -12.13
C THR A 132 -10.34 -13.48 -11.43
N ASP A 133 -11.63 -13.82 -11.52
CA ASP A 133 -12.76 -13.06 -10.98
C ASP A 133 -13.32 -13.66 -9.66
N GLU A 134 -12.44 -14.05 -8.75
CA GLU A 134 -12.82 -14.41 -7.37
C GLU A 134 -13.14 -13.12 -6.57
N PRO A 135 -14.31 -13.01 -5.93
CA PRO A 135 -15.26 -11.90 -6.07
C PRO A 135 -14.60 -10.52 -5.94
N SER A 136 -14.42 -9.84 -7.06
CA SER A 136 -13.91 -8.47 -7.20
C SER A 136 -14.93 -7.40 -6.79
N ILE A 137 -16.09 -7.78 -6.24
CA ILE A 137 -17.12 -6.86 -5.77
C ILE A 137 -17.83 -7.55 -4.61
N ARG A 138 -17.29 -7.45 -3.39
CA ARG A 138 -18.04 -7.93 -2.22
C ARG A 138 -19.05 -6.86 -1.82
N LEU A 139 -20.17 -6.83 -2.54
CA LEU A 139 -21.32 -6.04 -2.13
C LEU A 139 -21.85 -6.59 -0.79
N PRO A 140 -22.34 -5.72 0.09
CA PRO A 140 -23.12 -6.18 1.23
C PRO A 140 -24.29 -7.06 0.78
N THR A 141 -24.68 -8.04 1.60
CA THR A 141 -25.79 -8.95 1.26
C THR A 141 -27.06 -8.17 0.91
N GLY A 142 -27.63 -8.40 -0.27
CA GLY A 142 -28.84 -7.74 -0.76
C GLY A 142 -28.61 -6.42 -1.49
N TRP A 143 -27.36 -6.00 -1.69
CA TRP A 143 -27.01 -4.83 -2.49
C TRP A 143 -26.80 -5.22 -3.96
N ASP A 144 -27.17 -4.29 -4.84
CA ASP A 144 -26.83 -4.33 -6.26
C ASP A 144 -25.81 -3.22 -6.60
N ASP A 145 -25.19 -3.27 -7.77
CA ASP A 145 -24.19 -2.28 -8.20
C ASP A 145 -24.77 -0.85 -8.30
N SER A 146 -26.09 -0.70 -8.47
CA SER A 146 -26.74 0.63 -8.58
C SER A 146 -26.91 1.33 -7.23
N GLN A 147 -26.81 0.59 -6.13
CA GLN A 147 -26.88 1.12 -4.77
C GLN A 147 -25.54 1.68 -4.26
N ILE A 148 -24.44 1.44 -4.99
CA ILE A 148 -23.16 2.11 -4.75
C ILE A 148 -23.03 3.26 -5.76
N ILE A 149 -23.09 4.49 -5.26
CA ILE A 149 -22.97 5.66 -6.12
C ILE A 149 -21.48 5.92 -6.35
N LEU A 150 -21.01 5.49 -7.52
CA LEU A 150 -19.61 5.57 -7.93
C LEU A 150 -19.28 6.89 -8.67
N SER A 151 -20.28 7.52 -9.28
CA SER A 151 -20.17 8.81 -9.98
C SER A 151 -21.43 9.64 -9.76
N GLU A 152 -21.35 10.96 -9.95
CA GLU A 152 -22.49 11.88 -9.80
C GLU A 152 -23.65 11.59 -10.78
N ALA A 153 -23.42 10.78 -11.82
CA ALA A 153 -24.46 10.35 -12.74
C ALA A 153 -25.27 9.20 -12.12
N LEU A 154 -26.45 9.52 -11.59
CA LEU A 154 -27.42 8.54 -11.09
C LEU A 154 -27.73 7.48 -12.18
N PRO A 155 -27.75 6.18 -11.86
CA PRO A 155 -28.22 5.16 -12.78
C PRO A 155 -29.73 5.33 -13.01
N GLU A 156 -30.14 5.73 -14.21
CA GLU A 156 -31.53 5.58 -14.62
C GLU A 156 -31.84 4.09 -14.79
N ALA A 157 -32.62 3.54 -13.85
CA ALA A 157 -33.04 2.16 -13.86
C ALA A 157 -33.87 1.83 -15.13
N ARG A 158 -33.25 1.17 -16.11
CA ARG A 158 -33.97 0.45 -17.16
C ARG A 158 -33.63 -1.04 -17.11
N ALA A 159 -34.53 -1.79 -16.49
CA ALA A 159 -34.57 -3.24 -16.59
C ALA A 159 -34.69 -3.64 -18.06
N THR A 160 -33.68 -4.33 -18.60
CA THR A 160 -33.80 -4.92 -19.94
C THR A 160 -33.24 -6.34 -19.99
N LYS A 161 -33.99 -7.17 -20.70
CA LYS A 161 -34.01 -8.65 -20.68
C LYS A 161 -32.65 -9.29 -21.00
N ARG A 162 -32.38 -10.41 -20.32
CA ARG A 162 -31.31 -11.38 -20.64
C ARG A 162 -31.36 -11.75 -22.13
N SER A 163 -30.28 -11.44 -22.86
CA SER A 163 -30.01 -11.99 -24.18
C SER A 163 -28.61 -12.62 -24.19
N LYS A 164 -28.45 -13.68 -24.99
CA LYS A 164 -27.30 -14.58 -25.02
C LYS A 164 -26.01 -13.82 -25.36
N ILE A 165 -25.02 -13.92 -24.48
CA ILE A 165 -23.71 -13.30 -24.62
C ILE A 165 -22.88 -14.08 -25.65
N ALA A 166 -22.37 -13.36 -26.63
CA ALA A 166 -21.37 -13.80 -27.59
C ALA A 166 -19.99 -13.83 -26.92
N ARG A 167 -19.19 -14.85 -27.24
CA ARG A 167 -17.82 -15.05 -26.75
C ARG A 167 -16.95 -13.83 -27.06
N GLU A 168 -16.42 -13.19 -26.03
CA GLU A 168 -15.29 -12.27 -26.17
C GLU A 168 -14.01 -13.06 -26.47
N SER A 169 -13.27 -12.51 -27.44
CA SER A 169 -12.00 -13.02 -27.94
C SER A 169 -10.91 -12.89 -26.89
N ALA A 170 -10.34 -14.03 -26.51
CA ALA A 170 -9.17 -14.15 -25.66
C ALA A 170 -7.97 -13.39 -26.24
N ILE A 171 -7.34 -12.57 -25.41
CA ILE A 171 -5.95 -12.13 -25.58
C ILE A 171 -5.09 -13.40 -25.47
N PRO A 172 -4.05 -13.62 -26.30
CA PRO A 172 -3.32 -14.88 -26.31
C PRO A 172 -2.69 -15.12 -24.94
N SER A 173 -3.15 -16.17 -24.25
CA SER A 173 -2.45 -16.76 -23.13
C SER A 173 -1.08 -17.18 -23.64
N SER A 174 -0.02 -16.55 -23.15
CA SER A 174 1.34 -17.07 -23.27
C SER A 174 1.34 -18.52 -22.75
N GLU A 175 2.01 -19.35 -23.52
CA GLU A 175 2.16 -20.81 -23.41
C GLU A 175 2.23 -21.33 -21.97
N ASP A 176 1.59 -22.49 -21.78
CA ASP A 176 1.45 -23.25 -20.53
C ASP A 176 2.75 -23.28 -19.69
N ASP A 177 2.75 -22.55 -18.58
CA ASP A 177 3.75 -22.67 -17.52
C ASP A 177 3.34 -23.85 -16.60
N PRO A 178 4.12 -24.95 -16.54
CA PRO A 178 3.78 -26.17 -15.78
C PRO A 178 3.73 -25.97 -14.25
N THR A 179 4.09 -24.79 -13.74
CA THR A 179 4.24 -24.49 -12.31
C THR A 179 2.92 -24.21 -11.55
N LYS A 180 1.77 -24.14 -12.23
CA LYS A 180 0.48 -23.77 -11.58
C LYS A 180 -0.24 -24.91 -10.85
N ALA A 181 0.24 -26.16 -10.93
CA ALA A 181 -0.33 -27.28 -10.20
C ALA A 181 0.33 -27.41 -8.81
N GLY A 182 -0.29 -26.87 -7.76
CA GLY A 182 0.15 -27.04 -6.36
C GLY A 182 0.34 -25.77 -5.53
N MET A 183 -0.06 -24.60 -6.03
CA MET A 183 0.07 -23.33 -5.29
C MET A 183 -0.86 -23.29 -4.06
N HIS A 184 -0.34 -22.99 -2.87
CA HIS A 184 -1.15 -22.85 -1.66
C HIS A 184 -1.54 -21.38 -1.42
N LYS A 185 -2.80 -21.11 -1.02
CA LYS A 185 -3.18 -19.78 -0.52
C LYS A 185 -2.51 -19.55 0.83
N CYS A 186 -2.06 -18.34 1.07
CA CYS A 186 -1.47 -17.88 2.32
C CYS A 186 -2.43 -16.90 2.99
N ARG A 187 -2.72 -17.12 4.28
CA ARG A 187 -3.62 -16.26 5.08
C ARG A 187 -2.97 -14.94 5.49
N ALA A 188 -1.72 -14.71 5.10
CA ALA A 188 -0.97 -13.55 5.54
C ALA A 188 -1.14 -12.36 4.60
N THR A 189 -1.10 -11.16 5.20
CA THR A 189 -0.61 -9.98 4.49
C THR A 189 0.92 -10.00 4.54
N MET A 190 1.57 -10.02 3.37
CA MET A 190 3.02 -9.93 3.30
C MET A 190 3.48 -8.46 3.24
N ILE A 191 4.40 -8.09 4.13
CA ILE A 191 5.05 -6.78 4.14
C ILE A 191 6.51 -6.97 3.70
N VAL A 192 6.88 -6.32 2.60
CA VAL A 192 8.24 -6.28 2.07
C VAL A 192 8.83 -4.92 2.40
N CYS A 193 9.89 -4.88 3.21
CA CYS A 193 10.53 -3.62 3.61
C CYS A 193 12.06 -3.67 3.46
N PRO A 194 12.76 -2.53 3.51
CA PRO A 194 14.22 -2.55 3.61
C PRO A 194 14.69 -3.32 4.85
N LYS A 195 15.76 -4.11 4.70
CA LYS A 195 16.35 -4.89 5.82
C LYS A 195 16.61 -4.08 7.09
N SER A 196 16.95 -2.79 6.96
CA SER A 196 17.25 -1.89 8.08
C SER A 196 16.04 -1.51 8.94
N ILE A 197 14.81 -1.74 8.47
CA ILE A 197 13.59 -1.37 9.20
C ILE A 197 12.70 -2.57 9.54
N VAL A 198 13.17 -3.79 9.31
CA VAL A 198 12.46 -5.02 9.68
C VAL A 198 12.17 -5.03 11.18
N ASP A 199 13.18 -4.79 12.02
CA ASP A 199 13.02 -4.76 13.49
C ASP A 199 12.06 -3.65 13.93
N VAL A 200 12.04 -2.51 13.23
CA VAL A 200 11.11 -1.41 13.49
C VAL A 200 9.67 -1.84 13.21
N TRP A 201 9.46 -2.59 12.12
CA TRP A 201 8.16 -3.18 11.81
C TRP A 201 7.74 -4.21 12.84
N GLU A 202 8.64 -5.09 13.31
CA GLU A 202 8.35 -6.06 14.37
C GLU A 202 7.89 -5.36 15.66
N ILE A 203 8.61 -4.32 16.08
CA ILE A 203 8.24 -3.51 17.26
C ILE A 203 6.89 -2.83 17.04
N THR A 204 6.67 -2.22 15.87
CA THR A 204 5.43 -1.50 15.56
C THR A 204 4.22 -2.44 15.55
N ILE A 205 4.35 -3.61 14.92
CA ILE A 205 3.30 -4.63 14.91
C ILE A 205 3.03 -5.08 16.35
N THR A 206 4.06 -5.45 17.11
CA THR A 206 3.90 -5.91 18.50
C THR A 206 3.26 -4.86 19.41
N ALA A 207 3.59 -3.57 19.21
CA ALA A 207 3.07 -2.48 20.04
C ALA A 207 1.62 -2.08 19.71
N HIS A 208 1.26 -2.08 18.42
CA HIS A 208 -0.01 -1.50 17.96
C HIS A 208 -1.06 -2.53 17.56
N TRP A 209 -0.64 -3.73 17.17
CA TRP A 209 -1.54 -4.83 16.84
C TRP A 209 -1.99 -5.53 18.13
N LYS A 210 -3.15 -5.13 18.63
CA LYS A 210 -3.87 -5.80 19.72
C LYS A 210 -4.90 -6.81 19.18
N GLY A 211 -4.75 -7.22 17.92
CA GLY A 211 -5.59 -8.24 17.30
C GLY A 211 -5.62 -9.52 18.12
N ARG A 212 -6.83 -10.04 18.36
CA ARG A 212 -7.02 -11.34 18.98
C ARG A 212 -6.72 -12.45 17.98
N ARG A 213 -6.37 -13.63 18.51
CA ARG A 213 -6.16 -14.87 17.75
C ARG A 213 -7.43 -15.22 16.97
N PHE A 214 -7.26 -15.91 15.84
CA PHE A 214 -8.34 -16.22 14.90
C PHE A 214 -9.48 -17.04 15.55
N SER A 215 -9.20 -17.78 16.62
CA SER A 215 -10.16 -18.60 17.39
C SER A 215 -11.37 -17.87 17.97
N ASP A 216 -11.33 -16.54 18.13
CA ASP A 216 -12.35 -15.79 18.89
C ASP A 216 -13.67 -15.53 18.12
N THR A 217 -13.87 -16.15 16.96
CA THR A 217 -15.12 -16.04 16.18
C THR A 217 -16.05 -17.25 16.28
N PHE A 218 -15.70 -18.29 17.04
CA PHE A 218 -16.64 -19.38 17.32
C PHE A 218 -17.55 -19.03 18.50
N ALA A 219 -18.75 -18.52 18.18
CA ALA A 219 -19.91 -18.65 19.06
C ALA A 219 -20.31 -20.14 19.10
N GLY A 220 -19.64 -20.90 19.95
CA GLY A 220 -19.97 -22.30 20.25
C GLY A 220 -18.90 -22.91 21.15
N PRO A 221 -19.27 -23.60 22.25
CA PRO A 221 -18.29 -24.33 23.04
C PRO A 221 -17.91 -25.59 22.26
N SER A 222 -16.74 -25.59 21.64
CA SER A 222 -16.05 -26.83 21.30
C SER A 222 -14.58 -26.72 21.73
N PRO A 223 -14.11 -27.66 22.55
CA PRO A 223 -12.77 -27.65 23.09
C PRO A 223 -11.85 -28.37 22.11
N GLU A 224 -10.93 -27.63 21.50
CA GLU A 224 -9.59 -28.08 21.09
C GLU A 224 -8.92 -26.88 20.41
N ILE A 225 -8.16 -26.13 21.23
CA ILE A 225 -7.32 -25.03 20.77
C ILE A 225 -6.10 -25.68 20.13
N GLU A 226 -6.06 -25.74 18.80
CA GLU A 226 -4.86 -26.14 18.06
C GLU A 226 -3.68 -25.22 18.46
N PRO A 227 -2.48 -25.77 18.71
CA PRO A 227 -1.34 -24.97 19.12
C PRO A 227 -0.81 -24.15 17.93
N GLU A 228 -0.48 -22.87 18.19
CA GLU A 228 0.39 -21.99 17.36
C GLU A 228 -0.25 -21.09 16.27
N ASP A 229 -1.29 -20.32 16.62
CA ASP A 229 -1.70 -19.11 15.88
C ASP A 229 -0.61 -18.01 15.97
N THR A 230 0.41 -18.10 15.11
CA THR A 230 1.51 -17.12 15.02
C THR A 230 1.01 -15.83 14.39
N ILE A 231 1.05 -14.71 15.12
CA ILE A 231 0.59 -13.42 14.58
C ILE A 231 1.51 -12.90 13.47
N LEU A 232 2.82 -13.03 13.68
CA LEU A 232 3.87 -12.48 12.83
C LEU A 232 4.94 -13.54 12.58
N TYR A 233 5.23 -13.79 11.30
CA TYR A 233 6.39 -14.57 10.90
C TYR A 233 7.38 -13.68 10.13
N THR A 234 8.62 -13.59 10.59
CA THR A 234 9.68 -12.84 9.90
C THR A 234 10.53 -13.77 9.06
N TYR A 235 10.42 -13.70 7.74
CA TYR A 235 11.14 -14.58 6.83
C TYR A 235 12.59 -14.17 6.63
N ASN A 236 13.51 -15.13 6.78
CA ASN A 236 14.94 -15.03 6.46
C ASN A 236 15.61 -13.73 6.99
N HIS A 237 15.29 -13.40 8.24
CA HIS A 237 15.89 -12.29 8.99
C HIS A 237 16.43 -12.82 10.31
N PHE A 238 17.73 -12.60 10.57
CA PHE A 238 18.57 -13.02 11.72
C PHE A 238 18.26 -14.34 12.45
N LYS A 239 17.04 -14.52 12.97
CA LYS A 239 16.54 -15.67 13.74
C LYS A 239 15.99 -16.81 12.87
N ASN A 240 15.45 -16.52 11.68
CA ASN A 240 14.77 -17.52 10.82
C ASN A 240 15.58 -17.86 9.56
N LYS A 241 16.89 -18.09 9.71
CA LYS A 241 17.80 -18.44 8.60
C LYS A 241 17.83 -19.95 8.29
N GLU A 242 17.12 -20.76 9.06
CA GLU A 242 16.97 -22.20 8.79
C GLU A 242 15.95 -22.44 7.66
N GLU A 243 15.93 -23.65 7.10
CA GLU A 243 15.03 -24.05 6.01
C GLU A 243 13.56 -23.81 6.41
N THR A 244 13.01 -22.67 6.01
CA THR A 244 11.60 -22.33 6.22
C THR A 244 10.75 -23.19 5.29
N ASP A 245 9.79 -23.94 5.83
CA ASP A 245 8.82 -24.67 5.02
C ASP A 245 7.70 -23.72 4.59
N VAL A 246 7.05 -24.04 3.48
CA VAL A 246 5.85 -23.36 2.98
C VAL A 246 4.77 -23.31 4.06
N LYS A 247 4.64 -24.36 4.87
CA LYS A 247 3.64 -24.46 5.96
C LYS A 247 3.79 -23.38 7.02
N ASP A 248 5.01 -22.98 7.34
CA ASP A 248 5.31 -21.95 8.34
C ASP A 248 4.80 -20.58 7.90
N LEU A 249 4.67 -20.38 6.58
CA LEU A 249 4.20 -19.14 5.97
C LEU A 249 2.69 -19.11 5.72
N ILE A 250 1.97 -20.23 5.80
CA ILE A 250 0.52 -20.30 5.49
C ILE A 250 -0.35 -19.70 6.61
N ASN A 251 -0.03 -20.05 7.86
CA ASN A 251 -0.83 -19.71 9.03
C ASN A 251 -0.67 -18.28 9.59
N PRO A 252 0.48 -17.60 9.48
CA PRO A 252 0.61 -16.29 10.12
C PRO A 252 -0.32 -15.23 9.52
N SER A 253 -0.75 -14.28 10.36
CA SER A 253 -1.57 -13.15 9.90
C SER A 253 -0.74 -12.13 9.11
N ILE A 254 0.52 -11.96 9.49
CA ILE A 254 1.48 -11.06 8.83
C ILE A 254 2.77 -11.83 8.56
N VAL A 255 3.24 -11.78 7.32
CA VAL A 255 4.58 -12.24 6.93
C VAL A 255 5.43 -11.01 6.67
N LEU A 256 6.51 -10.84 7.42
CA LEU A 256 7.45 -9.75 7.24
C LEU A 256 8.71 -10.26 6.54
N THR A 257 9.13 -9.60 5.48
CA THR A 257 10.33 -9.98 4.73
C THR A 257 11.09 -8.75 4.23
N SER A 258 12.35 -8.96 3.85
CA SER A 258 13.16 -7.92 3.22
C SER A 258 13.19 -8.05 1.70
N TYR A 259 13.42 -6.95 0.97
CA TYR A 259 13.64 -7.01 -0.48
C TYR A 259 14.77 -7.97 -0.87
N GLU A 260 15.82 -8.02 -0.05
CA GLU A 260 16.97 -8.91 -0.25
C GLU A 260 16.56 -10.38 -0.09
N ALA A 261 15.79 -10.71 0.96
CA ALA A 261 15.27 -12.06 1.19
C ALA A 261 14.24 -12.50 0.14
N LEU A 262 13.40 -11.57 -0.33
CA LEU A 262 12.48 -11.82 -1.44
C LEU A 262 13.25 -12.15 -2.73
N LEU A 263 14.28 -11.37 -3.04
CA LEU A 263 15.11 -11.59 -4.22
C LEU A 263 15.85 -12.93 -4.16
N ASP A 264 16.38 -13.30 -3.00
CA ASP A 264 17.03 -14.59 -2.78
C ASP A 264 16.04 -15.75 -2.94
N SER A 265 14.85 -15.63 -2.33
CA SER A 265 13.77 -16.59 -2.51
C SER A 265 13.39 -16.78 -3.98
N TRP A 266 13.27 -15.69 -4.75
CA TRP A 266 12.93 -15.78 -6.18
C TRP A 266 13.98 -16.55 -6.98
N LYS A 267 15.27 -16.30 -6.72
CA LYS A 267 16.39 -16.95 -7.42
C LYS A 267 16.51 -18.44 -7.10
N ASN A 268 16.18 -18.80 -5.87
CA ASN A 268 16.34 -20.17 -5.36
C ASN A 268 15.01 -20.94 -5.30
N SER A 269 13.95 -20.45 -5.95
CA SER A 269 12.61 -21.05 -5.91
C SER A 269 12.08 -21.29 -4.48
N GLY A 270 12.41 -20.39 -3.56
CA GLY A 270 12.08 -20.49 -2.14
C GLY A 270 10.58 -20.36 -1.85
N PRO A 271 10.18 -20.64 -0.60
CA PRO A 271 8.78 -20.88 -0.23
C PRO A 271 7.84 -19.67 -0.43
N ILE A 272 8.37 -18.44 -0.36
CA ILE A 272 7.57 -17.23 -0.60
C ILE A 272 6.93 -17.21 -1.99
N HIS A 273 7.62 -17.71 -3.02
CA HIS A 273 7.10 -17.68 -4.41
C HIS A 273 6.17 -18.86 -4.72
N GLN A 274 5.99 -19.79 -3.78
CA GLN A 274 5.11 -20.96 -3.90
C GLN A 274 3.71 -20.70 -3.29
N LEU A 275 3.48 -19.47 -2.82
CA LEU A 275 2.26 -19.06 -2.13
C LEU A 275 1.53 -17.95 -2.88
N ALA A 276 0.20 -17.99 -2.82
CA ALA A 276 -0.66 -16.88 -3.20
C ALA A 276 -1.02 -16.06 -1.95
N TYR A 277 -0.66 -14.78 -1.92
CA TYR A 277 -0.95 -13.89 -0.80
C TYR A 277 -2.26 -13.14 -0.98
N TYR A 278 -3.01 -12.92 0.10
CA TYR A 278 -4.18 -12.03 0.06
C TYR A 278 -3.76 -10.59 -0.28
N ARG A 279 -2.69 -10.11 0.36
CA ARG A 279 -2.18 -8.77 0.16
C ARG A 279 -0.66 -8.74 0.26
N VAL A 280 -0.02 -7.99 -0.62
CA VAL A 280 1.40 -7.66 -0.55
C VAL A 280 1.54 -6.15 -0.38
N ILE A 281 2.43 -5.73 0.51
CA ILE A 281 2.69 -4.33 0.82
C ILE A 281 4.18 -4.06 0.61
N LEU A 282 4.50 -3.15 -0.29
CA LEU A 282 5.87 -2.75 -0.60
C LEU A 282 6.17 -1.46 0.16
N ASP A 283 6.85 -1.56 1.30
CA ASP A 283 7.35 -0.40 2.03
C ASP A 283 8.61 0.14 1.38
N GLU A 284 8.78 1.46 1.40
CA GLU A 284 9.79 2.18 0.63
C GLU A 284 9.81 1.76 -0.85
N GLY A 285 8.64 1.84 -1.48
CA GLY A 285 8.38 1.39 -2.86
C GLY A 285 9.33 1.91 -3.93
N HIS A 286 10.07 3.00 -3.65
CA HIS A 286 11.15 3.50 -4.52
C HIS A 286 12.25 2.45 -4.78
N ARG A 287 12.33 1.36 -4.01
CA ARG A 287 13.18 0.18 -4.30
C ARG A 287 12.71 -0.65 -5.50
N ALA A 288 11.42 -0.59 -5.85
CA ALA A 288 10.78 -1.30 -6.95
C ALA A 288 10.46 -0.38 -8.15
N LYS A 289 11.19 0.73 -8.29
CA LYS A 289 10.87 1.78 -9.27
C LYS A 289 11.28 1.49 -10.71
N ASN A 290 12.15 0.51 -10.93
CA ASN A 290 12.70 0.19 -12.24
C ASN A 290 12.22 -1.20 -12.68
N SER A 291 11.34 -1.22 -13.69
CA SER A 291 10.80 -2.45 -14.29
C SER A 291 11.85 -3.44 -14.80
N GLY A 292 13.06 -2.97 -15.14
CA GLY A 292 14.17 -3.82 -15.57
C GLY A 292 14.95 -4.50 -14.42
N SER A 293 14.78 -4.04 -13.18
CA SER A 293 15.55 -4.55 -12.04
C SER A 293 15.15 -5.97 -11.63
N GLN A 294 16.10 -6.74 -11.07
CA GLN A 294 15.80 -8.07 -10.55
C GLN A 294 14.77 -8.01 -9.41
N THR A 295 14.83 -6.99 -8.56
CA THR A 295 13.85 -6.76 -7.48
C THR A 295 12.44 -6.62 -8.03
N PHE A 296 12.25 -5.83 -9.09
CA PHE A 296 10.95 -5.67 -9.73
C PHE A 296 10.43 -7.00 -10.30
N LYS A 297 11.30 -7.76 -10.98
CA LYS A 297 10.95 -9.07 -11.54
C LYS A 297 10.57 -10.08 -10.45
N ALA A 298 11.28 -10.09 -9.33
CA ALA A 298 10.95 -10.92 -8.17
C ALA A 298 9.56 -10.55 -7.61
N ILE A 299 9.28 -9.26 -7.42
CA ILE A 299 7.96 -8.81 -6.96
C ILE A 299 6.86 -9.21 -7.94
N ARG A 300 7.09 -9.06 -9.26
CA ARG A 300 6.13 -9.42 -10.30
C ARG A 300 5.88 -10.94 -10.40
N ALA A 301 6.83 -11.75 -9.92
CA ALA A 301 6.68 -13.20 -9.88
C ALA A 301 5.79 -13.67 -8.70
N LEU A 302 5.57 -12.83 -7.69
CA LEU A 302 4.66 -13.14 -6.59
C LEU A 302 3.22 -13.31 -7.09
N GLN A 303 2.52 -14.27 -6.49
CA GLN A 303 1.09 -14.40 -6.65
C GLN A 303 0.39 -13.63 -5.53
N TYR A 304 -0.45 -12.66 -5.89
CA TYR A 304 -1.17 -11.84 -4.92
C TYR A 304 -2.55 -11.43 -5.43
N ARG A 305 -3.48 -11.22 -4.49
CA ARG A 305 -4.78 -10.62 -4.77
C ARG A 305 -4.69 -9.09 -4.77
N HIS A 306 -4.08 -8.49 -3.75
CA HIS A 306 -3.89 -7.04 -3.66
C HIS A 306 -2.41 -6.66 -3.50
N LEU A 307 -1.99 -5.54 -4.11
CA LEU A 307 -0.66 -4.96 -3.95
C LEU A 307 -0.75 -3.48 -3.62
N HIS A 308 -0.15 -3.06 -2.51
CA HIS A 308 -0.04 -1.64 -2.18
C HIS A 308 1.41 -1.21 -2.10
N ILE A 309 1.67 -0.01 -2.59
CA ILE A 309 3.01 0.57 -2.63
C ILE A 309 3.04 1.74 -1.65
N VAL A 310 3.95 1.69 -0.69
CA VAL A 310 4.04 2.66 0.39
C VAL A 310 5.36 3.39 0.24
N SER A 311 5.32 4.71 0.15
CA SER A 311 6.51 5.52 -0.10
C SER A 311 6.46 6.81 0.70
N GLY A 312 7.56 7.14 1.38
CA GLY A 312 7.74 8.45 2.02
C GLY A 312 8.20 9.54 1.05
N THR A 313 8.72 9.16 -0.12
CA THR A 313 9.11 10.09 -1.19
C THR A 313 7.96 10.33 -2.15
N SER A 314 7.92 11.54 -2.71
CA SER A 314 7.01 11.87 -3.79
C SER A 314 7.18 10.89 -4.96
N VAL A 315 6.11 10.14 -5.27
CA VAL A 315 5.98 9.33 -6.50
C VAL A 315 6.18 10.19 -7.77
N GLN A 316 6.08 11.51 -7.63
CA GLN A 316 6.22 12.51 -8.67
C GLN A 316 7.67 12.82 -9.10
N ASN A 317 8.69 12.11 -8.60
CA ASN A 317 10.06 12.47 -8.95
C ASN A 317 10.41 12.09 -10.40
N ARG A 318 9.75 11.07 -10.97
CA ARG A 318 10.08 10.49 -12.28
C ARG A 318 8.90 9.72 -12.88
N LEU A 319 8.47 10.07 -14.10
CA LEU A 319 7.30 9.47 -14.76
C LEU A 319 7.47 7.97 -15.09
N ASP A 320 8.71 7.53 -15.27
CA ASP A 320 9.08 6.12 -15.45
C ASP A 320 8.87 5.26 -14.19
N GLU A 321 9.00 5.87 -13.00
CA GLU A 321 8.70 5.20 -11.73
C GLU A 321 7.19 4.94 -11.62
N LEU A 322 6.36 5.93 -11.99
CA LEU A 322 4.91 5.78 -12.02
C LEU A 322 4.48 4.65 -12.97
N CYS A 323 5.04 4.59 -14.18
CA CYS A 323 4.73 3.51 -15.12
C CYS A 323 5.12 2.13 -14.54
N SER A 324 6.24 2.03 -13.85
CA SER A 324 6.67 0.78 -13.20
C SER A 324 5.69 0.37 -12.09
N TYR A 325 5.19 1.32 -11.30
CA TYR A 325 4.14 1.04 -10.30
C TYR A 325 2.83 0.60 -10.93
N LEU A 326 2.38 1.22 -12.02
CA LEU A 326 1.17 0.79 -12.74
C LEU A 326 1.29 -0.64 -13.28
N GLN A 327 2.49 -1.07 -13.67
CA GLN A 327 2.75 -2.47 -14.03
C GLN A 327 2.62 -3.44 -12.85
N LEU A 328 3.06 -3.04 -11.65
CA LEU A 328 2.93 -3.87 -10.45
C LEU A 328 1.48 -3.93 -9.94
N LEU A 329 0.74 -2.82 -10.07
CA LEU A 329 -0.67 -2.75 -9.69
C LEU A 329 -1.61 -3.50 -10.65
N ASP A 330 -1.08 -4.13 -11.70
CA ASP A 330 -1.84 -4.86 -12.71
C ASP A 330 -2.97 -4.02 -13.33
N VAL A 331 -2.64 -2.77 -13.69
CA VAL A 331 -3.64 -1.82 -14.18
C VAL A 331 -4.25 -2.31 -15.50
N PRO A 332 -5.59 -2.41 -15.58
CA PRO A 332 -6.28 -2.81 -16.82
C PRO A 332 -5.99 -1.80 -17.93
N SER A 333 -6.00 -2.27 -19.20
CA SER A 333 -5.61 -1.58 -20.45
C SER A 333 -4.15 -1.74 -20.86
N ASN A 334 -3.76 -1.18 -22.02
CA ASN A 334 -2.37 -1.12 -22.46
C ASN A 334 -1.52 -0.11 -21.68
N LEU A 335 -2.09 0.59 -20.69
CA LEU A 335 -1.41 1.61 -19.87
C LEU A 335 -0.13 1.13 -19.15
N PRO A 336 0.00 -0.12 -18.67
CA PRO A 336 1.25 -0.61 -18.12
C PRO A 336 2.41 -0.66 -19.13
N LYS A 337 2.14 -0.71 -20.45
CA LYS A 337 3.19 -0.67 -21.47
C LYS A 337 3.75 0.75 -21.56
N PHE A 338 5.04 0.90 -21.30
CA PHE A 338 5.69 2.22 -21.27
C PHE A 338 5.49 3.03 -22.55
N SER A 339 5.50 2.39 -23.73
CA SER A 339 5.24 3.07 -25.01
C SER A 339 3.84 3.68 -25.09
N TYR A 340 2.83 2.97 -24.59
CA TYR A 340 1.46 3.43 -24.58
C TYR A 340 1.22 4.48 -23.48
N PHE A 341 1.78 4.26 -22.28
CA PHE A 341 1.80 5.25 -21.20
C PHE A 341 2.43 6.57 -21.66
N LYS A 342 3.57 6.49 -22.36
CA LYS A 342 4.26 7.66 -22.91
C LYS A 342 3.34 8.43 -23.86
N LYS A 343 2.70 7.73 -24.80
CA LYS A 343 1.81 8.35 -25.80
C LYS A 343 0.56 9.01 -25.20
N ILE A 344 -0.07 8.37 -24.22
CA ILE A 344 -1.35 8.85 -23.66
C ILE A 344 -1.15 9.87 -22.55
N CYS A 345 -0.08 9.74 -21.75
CA CYS A 345 0.07 10.53 -20.52
C CYS A 345 1.26 11.50 -20.56
N ILE A 346 2.38 11.11 -21.17
CA ILE A 346 3.61 11.92 -21.14
C ILE A 346 3.68 12.91 -22.30
N GLU A 347 3.49 12.43 -23.54
CA GLU A 347 3.61 13.25 -24.76
C GLU A 347 2.65 14.44 -24.75
N PRO A 348 1.34 14.30 -24.43
CA PRO A 348 0.44 15.45 -24.37
C PRO A 348 0.82 16.46 -23.29
N ALA A 349 1.43 16.01 -22.18
CA ALA A 349 1.83 16.89 -21.09
C ALA A 349 3.14 17.65 -21.38
N LEU A 350 3.92 17.20 -22.36
CA LEU A 350 5.18 17.80 -22.81
C LEU A 350 5.04 18.55 -24.13
N ASP A 351 3.82 18.69 -24.67
CA ASP A 351 3.55 19.45 -25.88
C ASP A 351 3.83 20.95 -25.63
N ASP A 352 4.66 21.55 -26.48
CA ASP A 352 5.10 22.95 -26.34
C ASP A 352 4.01 23.96 -26.73
N GLU A 353 3.06 23.58 -27.60
CA GLU A 353 1.99 24.46 -28.07
C GLU A 353 0.76 24.39 -27.17
N GLN A 354 0.34 23.17 -26.79
CA GLN A 354 -0.87 22.92 -25.99
C GLN A 354 -0.66 21.81 -24.95
N PRO A 355 -0.01 22.11 -23.80
CA PRO A 355 0.26 21.12 -22.78
C PRO A 355 -1.02 20.62 -22.09
N ASP A 356 -1.30 19.32 -22.20
CA ASP A 356 -2.43 18.64 -21.54
C ASP A 356 -1.96 17.60 -20.51
N SER A 357 -2.05 17.98 -19.23
CA SER A 357 -1.73 17.10 -18.10
C SER A 357 -2.96 16.44 -17.45
N ARG A 358 -4.15 16.48 -18.08
CA ARG A 358 -5.38 15.88 -17.53
C ARG A 358 -5.21 14.40 -17.21
N ALA A 359 -4.69 13.61 -18.15
CA ALA A 359 -4.47 12.19 -17.97
C ALA A 359 -3.54 11.88 -16.78
N LEU A 360 -2.43 12.62 -16.63
CA LEU A 360 -1.50 12.47 -15.51
C LEU A 360 -2.14 12.87 -14.17
N ARG A 361 -2.94 13.93 -14.15
CA ARG A 361 -3.66 14.36 -12.94
C ARG A 361 -4.67 13.30 -12.51
N GLU A 362 -5.47 12.78 -13.43
CA GLU A 362 -6.45 11.73 -13.11
C GLU A 362 -5.77 10.43 -12.70
N LEU A 363 -4.68 10.03 -13.36
CA LEU A 363 -3.82 8.94 -12.89
C LEU A 363 -3.35 9.12 -11.44
N GLY A 364 -2.83 10.31 -11.13
CA GLY A 364 -2.41 10.65 -9.77
C GLY A 364 -3.57 10.58 -8.77
N ARG A 365 -4.77 11.04 -9.14
CA ARG A 365 -5.96 10.99 -8.28
C ARG A 365 -6.44 9.55 -8.05
N ILE A 366 -6.47 8.73 -9.10
CA ILE A 366 -6.98 7.35 -9.07
C ILE A 366 -6.05 6.43 -8.28
N PHE A 367 -4.75 6.48 -8.57
CA PHE A 367 -3.79 5.48 -8.08
C PHE A 367 -2.95 5.95 -6.90
N THR A 368 -2.94 7.24 -6.58
CA THR A 368 -2.08 7.78 -5.52
C THR A 368 -2.89 8.51 -4.46
N THR A 369 -2.52 8.32 -3.20
CA THR A 369 -2.93 9.20 -2.10
C THR A 369 -1.69 9.82 -1.48
N ARG A 370 -1.76 11.13 -1.19
CA ARG A 370 -0.63 11.88 -0.65
C ARG A 370 -1.13 12.98 0.28
N HIS A 371 -0.71 12.88 1.54
CA HIS A 371 -0.89 13.90 2.56
C HIS A 371 0.47 14.45 2.97
N ARG A 372 0.57 15.78 3.03
CA ARG A 372 1.75 16.46 3.57
C ARG A 372 1.52 16.78 5.03
N LYS A 373 2.61 16.94 5.78
CA LYS A 373 2.56 17.37 7.19
C LYS A 373 1.84 18.70 7.37
N ILE A 374 1.98 19.60 6.39
CA ILE A 374 1.33 20.93 6.36
C ILE A 374 -0.21 20.80 6.26
N ASP A 375 -0.70 19.76 5.59
CA ASP A 375 -2.13 19.55 5.37
C ASP A 375 -2.80 18.88 6.59
N SER A 376 -2.02 18.52 7.62
CA SER A 376 -2.47 17.79 8.80
C SER A 376 -2.25 18.60 10.09
N PRO A 377 -3.09 19.60 10.39
CA PRO A 377 -2.94 20.44 11.58
C PRO A 377 -3.06 19.66 12.90
N GLU A 378 -3.68 18.47 12.85
CA GLU A 378 -3.76 17.52 13.95
C GLU A 378 -2.37 16.99 14.38
N LEU A 379 -1.43 16.91 13.43
CA LEU A 379 -0.04 16.59 13.71
C LEU A 379 0.62 17.81 14.34
N LYS A 380 0.52 17.93 15.66
CA LYS A 380 1.24 18.94 16.47
C LYS A 380 2.75 18.65 16.47
N LEU A 381 3.38 18.77 15.31
CA LEU A 381 4.80 18.54 15.13
C LEU A 381 5.59 19.67 15.79
N PRO A 382 6.66 19.37 16.53
CA PRO A 382 7.56 20.40 17.01
C PRO A 382 8.21 21.12 15.83
N ARG A 383 8.65 22.36 16.05
CA ARG A 383 9.39 23.12 15.04
C ARG A 383 10.66 22.35 14.69
N LYS A 384 10.95 22.27 13.40
CA LYS A 384 12.18 21.68 12.87
C LYS A 384 13.20 22.78 12.63
N TYR A 385 14.32 22.72 13.32
CA TYR A 385 15.47 23.57 13.06
C TYR A 385 16.47 22.83 12.16
N VAL A 386 16.99 23.53 11.14
CA VAL A 386 17.98 22.99 10.21
C VAL A 386 19.23 23.85 10.32
N HIS A 387 20.29 23.28 10.85
CA HIS A 387 21.59 23.94 10.98
C HIS A 387 22.53 23.35 9.93
N THR A 388 23.03 24.19 9.04
CA THR A 388 23.99 23.80 7.99
C THR A 388 25.37 24.30 8.40
N PHE A 389 26.32 23.39 8.52
CA PHE A 389 27.71 23.71 8.81
C PHE A 389 28.55 23.35 7.59
N TYR A 390 29.31 24.31 7.09
CA TYR A 390 30.28 24.11 6.02
C TYR A 390 31.61 23.75 6.64
N LEU A 391 32.14 22.57 6.31
CA LEU A 391 33.43 22.12 6.80
C LEU A 391 34.56 22.70 5.95
N PRO A 392 35.59 23.32 6.54
CA PRO A 392 36.81 23.67 5.80
C PRO A 392 37.52 22.41 5.28
N GLU A 393 38.36 22.54 4.25
CA GLU A 393 39.07 21.42 3.58
C GLU A 393 39.83 20.48 4.53
N ASN A 394 40.16 20.96 5.74
CA ASN A 394 40.84 20.19 6.78
C ASN A 394 39.94 19.17 7.51
N LYS A 395 38.66 19.01 7.12
CA LYS A 395 37.73 17.94 7.56
C LYS A 395 37.48 17.78 9.06
N HIS A 396 37.98 18.70 9.89
CA HIS A 396 37.73 18.70 11.32
C HIS A 396 36.37 19.32 11.64
N LEU A 397 35.63 18.70 12.57
CA LEU A 397 34.40 19.29 13.09
C LEU A 397 34.76 20.58 13.84
N PRO A 398 34.10 21.70 13.54
CA PRO A 398 34.37 22.93 14.27
C PRO A 398 33.92 22.77 15.73
N ASP A 399 34.72 23.25 16.67
CA ASP A 399 34.39 23.19 18.11
C ASP A 399 33.04 23.87 18.41
N THR A 400 32.64 24.84 17.58
CA THR A 400 31.33 25.48 17.65
C THR A 400 30.17 24.51 17.47
N LEU A 401 30.33 23.42 16.69
CA LEU A 401 29.30 22.39 16.55
C LEU A 401 29.15 21.58 17.84
N VAL A 402 30.27 21.25 18.48
CA VAL A 402 30.28 20.49 19.73
C VAL A 402 29.64 21.33 20.83
N THR A 403 30.07 22.59 21.00
CA THR A 403 29.49 23.53 21.96
C THR A 403 28.01 23.77 21.69
N HIS A 404 27.62 23.97 20.43
CA HIS A 404 26.21 24.15 20.07
C HIS A 404 25.38 22.90 20.41
N ALA A 405 25.90 21.70 20.15
CA ALA A 405 25.20 20.46 20.50
C ALA A 405 25.06 20.26 22.02
N TYR A 406 26.03 20.71 22.82
CA TYR A 406 25.93 20.71 24.28
C TYR A 406 24.93 21.76 24.81
N ASP A 407 24.93 22.97 24.24
CA ASP A 407 24.03 24.07 24.63
C ASP A 407 22.55 23.77 24.34
N MET A 408 22.28 22.93 23.34
CA MET A 408 20.92 22.57 22.92
C MET A 408 20.21 21.60 23.87
N GLY A 409 20.90 20.99 24.83
CA GLY A 409 20.34 19.99 25.74
C GLY A 409 19.93 18.68 25.02
N PRO A 410 19.10 17.81 25.65
CA PRO A 410 18.70 16.53 25.06
C PRO A 410 17.78 16.75 23.84
N CYS A 411 18.41 16.90 22.67
CA CYS A 411 17.78 17.16 21.37
C CYS A 411 17.96 15.98 20.41
N LYS A 412 16.91 15.54 19.68
CA LYS A 412 17.04 14.41 18.73
C LYS A 412 17.75 14.88 17.46
N LEU A 413 19.07 14.78 17.45
CA LEU A 413 19.94 15.27 16.38
C LEU A 413 20.07 14.24 15.24
N ARG A 414 19.70 14.65 14.01
CA ARG A 414 19.97 13.88 12.80
C ARG A 414 21.07 14.54 11.98
N PHE A 415 22.25 13.92 11.99
CA PHE A 415 23.38 14.32 11.14
C PHE A 415 23.23 13.75 9.72
N VAL A 416 23.39 14.58 8.71
CA VAL A 416 23.46 14.16 7.30
C VAL A 416 24.77 14.64 6.71
N GLU A 417 25.66 13.71 6.41
CA GLU A 417 26.91 13.93 5.70
C GLU A 417 26.62 13.99 4.20
N LYS A 418 27.03 15.06 3.54
CA LYS A 418 27.00 15.16 2.08
C LYS A 418 28.38 15.61 1.62
N TYR A 419 29.03 14.80 0.78
CA TYR A 419 30.29 15.11 0.09
C TYR A 419 31.60 15.09 0.92
N VAL A 420 31.58 14.72 2.20
CA VAL A 420 32.79 14.66 3.05
C VAL A 420 32.92 13.30 3.73
N ARG A 421 34.11 12.69 3.70
CA ARG A 421 34.49 11.58 4.61
C ARG A 421 35.17 12.18 5.83
N LEU A 422 34.53 12.06 6.99
CA LEU A 422 35.07 12.51 8.27
C LEU A 422 36.27 11.66 8.70
N THR A 423 37.11 12.23 9.57
CA THR A 423 38.16 11.45 10.25
C THR A 423 37.53 10.42 11.21
N ALA A 424 38.30 9.40 11.62
CA ALA A 424 37.82 8.41 12.59
C ALA A 424 37.46 9.05 13.94
N GLU A 425 38.23 10.07 14.35
CA GLU A 425 37.99 10.84 15.58
C GLU A 425 36.67 11.64 15.50
N ASP A 426 36.43 12.32 14.38
CA ASP A 426 35.23 13.12 14.16
C ASP A 426 33.97 12.25 14.01
N SER A 427 34.11 11.08 13.40
CA SER A 427 33.05 10.07 13.35
C SER A 427 32.69 9.56 14.75
N MET A 428 33.69 9.41 15.63
CA MET A 428 33.49 9.03 17.03
C MET A 428 32.80 10.16 17.83
N LYS A 429 33.16 11.43 17.59
CA LYS A 429 32.47 12.60 18.18
C LYS A 429 31.00 12.66 17.77
N ILE A 430 30.68 12.48 16.48
CA ILE A 430 29.28 12.43 16.02
C ILE A 430 28.53 11.24 16.63
N HIS A 431 29.17 10.08 16.76
CA HIS A 431 28.56 8.92 17.40
C HIS A 431 28.20 9.21 18.87
N TRP A 432 29.10 9.86 19.61
CA TRP A 432 28.83 10.32 20.98
C TRP A 432 27.69 11.35 21.05
N LEU A 433 27.67 12.33 20.14
CA LEU A 433 26.58 13.32 20.07
C LEU A 433 25.22 12.68 19.75
N ARG A 434 25.19 11.61 18.95
CA ARG A 434 23.97 10.83 18.70
C ARG A 434 23.51 10.04 19.93
N TYR A 435 24.45 9.56 20.75
CA TYR A 435 24.16 8.81 21.98
C TYR A 435 23.62 9.73 23.08
N PHE A 436 24.20 10.92 23.24
CA PHE A 436 23.77 11.94 24.23
C PHE A 436 22.35 12.49 23.97
N ALA A 437 21.88 12.38 22.73
CA ALA A 437 20.56 12.81 22.27
C ALA A 437 19.41 11.84 22.61
N GLN A 438 19.68 10.71 23.27
CA GLN A 438 18.70 9.67 23.58
C GLN A 438 18.32 9.70 25.06
N GLU A 439 17.39 10.58 25.42
CA GLU A 439 16.31 10.36 26.41
C GLU A 439 15.47 11.66 26.51
N ASP A 440 14.14 11.54 26.39
CA ASP A 440 13.15 12.62 26.60
C ASP A 440 13.21 13.90 25.73
N CYS A 441 13.54 13.78 24.45
CA CYS A 441 13.55 14.93 23.56
C CYS A 441 12.18 15.28 22.91
N ARG A 442 11.74 16.54 23.04
CA ARG A 442 10.55 17.14 22.38
C ARG A 442 10.84 17.96 21.11
N GLN A 443 12.10 18.08 20.66
CA GLN A 443 12.52 18.88 19.51
C GLN A 443 13.32 18.05 18.49
N TYR A 444 13.09 18.27 17.19
CA TYR A 444 13.77 17.56 16.11
C TYR A 444 14.63 18.52 15.31
N GLU A 445 15.94 18.24 15.28
CA GLU A 445 16.88 19.07 14.56
C GLU A 445 17.72 18.28 13.56
N LYS A 446 17.93 18.88 12.39
CA LYS A 446 18.75 18.29 11.33
C LYS A 446 20.02 19.11 11.17
N VAL A 447 21.15 18.47 11.46
CA VAL A 447 22.47 19.04 11.21
C VAL A 447 22.96 18.50 9.86
N VAL A 448 23.25 19.40 8.92
CA VAL A 448 23.83 19.04 7.62
C VAL A 448 25.29 19.47 7.62
N LEU A 449 26.19 18.51 7.44
CA LEU A 449 27.62 18.74 7.25
C LEU A 449 27.89 18.71 5.75
N LEU A 450 28.30 19.86 5.19
CA LEU A 450 28.66 20.04 3.78
C LEU A 450 30.15 20.24 3.60
#